data_AF-A0A0M7A6J2-F1
#
_entry.id   AF-A0A0M7A6J2-F1
#
_cell.length_a   1.000
_cell.length_b   1.000
_cell.length_c   1.000
_cell.angle_alpha   90.00
_cell.angle_beta   90.00
_cell.angle_gamma   90.00
#
_symmetry.space_group_name_H-M   'P 1'
#
loop_
_entity.id
_entity.type
_entity.pdbx_description
1 polymer ?
#
loop_
_entity_poly.entity_id
_entity_poly.type
_entity_poly.pdbx_seq_one_letter_code
_entity_poly.pdbx_strand_id
1 'polypeptide(L)'
;MSAASEHSTSLAELRRRIADLEGRLPFKTQFGPAPATAANPQGPDSFLKDRPPNGKTQAEGFEAEPPGKGGSDDLAARCPLGLETLDRLFQSGNSLSGSGLRVGALHEVVSSESRNAGALSGFGLALLARLLAIRPGPVLVVQDIRATQESGRFHGAGLLDFGIDPARLIVVRARKLEDVLWCLEEGASCSALAAVAGEIQGGERLVDLTASRRISLRASRSTVPVILLRHGAAQEPTAAVTRWQISPAASKAPEFLEKAPHAGLGAPAWHIDLTRNREGRPSRLTVEWDHARQTFAAPAHSLALDRGSSLRQDPAPAAGQLHTLRPAG
;
A
#
# COMPACT_ATOMS: atom_id res chain seq x y z
N MET A 1 5.49 -14.40 30.00
CA MET A 1 4.02 -14.60 29.93
C MET A 1 3.19 -13.31 30.07
N SER A 2 3.72 -12.18 30.59
CA SER A 2 2.95 -10.91 30.75
C SER A 2 2.55 -10.22 29.43
N ALA A 3 3.52 -9.99 28.53
CA ALA A 3 3.30 -9.20 27.31
C ALA A 3 2.26 -9.80 26.34
N ALA A 4 2.24 -11.12 26.18
CA ALA A 4 1.25 -11.78 25.32
C ALA A 4 -0.18 -11.62 25.83
N SER A 5 -0.39 -11.60 27.15
CA SER A 5 -1.71 -11.38 27.76
C SER A 5 -2.17 -9.92 27.64
N GLU A 6 -1.23 -8.97 27.76
CA GLU A 6 -1.50 -7.54 27.58
C GLU A 6 -1.87 -7.20 26.13
N HIS A 7 -1.15 -7.77 25.15
CA HIS A 7 -1.47 -7.60 23.73
C HIS A 7 -2.84 -8.20 23.36
N SER A 8 -3.17 -9.37 23.90
CA SER A 8 -4.48 -10.00 23.70
C SER A 8 -5.61 -9.14 24.29
N THR A 9 -5.38 -8.52 25.44
CA THR A 9 -6.36 -7.65 26.12
C THR A 9 -6.58 -6.35 25.35
N SER A 10 -5.50 -5.71 24.87
CA SER A 10 -5.58 -4.49 24.06
C SER A 10 -6.32 -4.70 22.74
N LEU A 11 -6.05 -5.81 22.04
CA LEU A 11 -6.75 -6.16 20.80
C LEU A 11 -8.24 -6.46 21.04
N ALA A 12 -8.57 -7.14 22.13
CA ALA A 12 -9.95 -7.42 22.52
C ALA A 12 -10.71 -6.12 22.86
N GLU A 13 -10.06 -5.18 23.55
CA GLU A 13 -10.65 -3.89 23.86
C GLU A 13 -10.89 -3.05 22.60
N LEU A 14 -9.92 -2.99 21.68
CA LEU A 14 -10.11 -2.32 20.39
C LEU A 14 -11.27 -2.92 19.61
N ARG A 15 -11.35 -4.26 19.54
CA ARG A 15 -12.47 -4.97 18.90
C ARG A 15 -13.81 -4.63 19.53
N ARG A 16 -13.88 -4.51 20.86
CA ARG A 16 -15.09 -4.11 21.58
C ARG A 16 -15.53 -2.69 21.18
N ARG A 17 -14.60 -1.72 21.23
CA ARG A 17 -14.92 -0.32 20.89
C ARG A 17 -15.34 -0.16 19.41
N ILE A 18 -14.75 -0.93 18.50
CA ILE A 18 -15.17 -0.99 17.08
C ILE A 18 -16.58 -1.57 16.94
N ALA A 19 -16.88 -2.65 17.66
CA ALA A 19 -18.20 -3.30 17.63
C ALA A 19 -19.32 -2.35 18.09
N ASP A 20 -19.04 -1.54 19.12
CA ASP A 20 -19.96 -0.50 19.60
C ASP A 20 -20.28 0.55 18.51
N LEU A 21 -19.28 0.95 17.71
CA LEU A 21 -19.48 1.87 16.58
C LEU A 21 -20.26 1.26 15.42
N GLU A 22 -20.00 -0.01 15.09
CA GLU A 22 -20.71 -0.69 13.99
C GLU A 22 -22.17 -1.05 14.37
N GLY A 23 -22.57 -0.89 15.63
CA GLY A 23 -23.89 -1.30 16.14
C GLY A 23 -24.13 -2.80 16.07
N ARG A 24 -23.05 -3.62 16.12
CA ARG A 24 -23.09 -5.08 15.95
C ARG A 24 -22.38 -5.77 17.11
N LEU A 25 -22.97 -6.86 17.62
CA LEU A 25 -22.27 -7.80 18.50
C LEU A 25 -21.06 -8.43 17.76
N PRO A 26 -19.95 -8.72 18.45
CA PRO A 26 -18.72 -9.17 17.82
C PRO A 26 -18.89 -10.61 17.32
N PHE A 27 -19.18 -10.77 16.03
CA PHE A 27 -18.69 -11.82 15.14
C PHE A 27 -19.55 -11.91 13.87
N LYS A 28 -18.93 -11.66 12.72
CA LYS A 28 -19.19 -12.35 11.44
C LYS A 28 -17.97 -12.12 10.55
N THR A 29 -17.24 -13.19 10.26
CA THR A 29 -16.21 -13.25 9.22
C THR A 29 -16.76 -12.61 7.94
N GLN A 30 -16.15 -11.50 7.49
CA GLN A 30 -16.63 -10.72 6.34
C GLN A 30 -16.08 -11.22 5.00
N PHE A 31 -15.13 -12.15 5.02
CA PHE A 31 -14.73 -12.89 3.83
C PHE A 31 -15.68 -14.07 3.66
N GLY A 32 -16.50 -14.06 2.60
CA GLY A 32 -17.19 -15.26 2.17
C GLY A 32 -16.19 -16.37 1.83
N PRO A 33 -16.58 -17.65 1.89
CA PRO A 33 -15.72 -18.73 1.42
C PRO A 33 -15.29 -18.44 -0.03
N ALA A 34 -14.04 -18.78 -0.36
CA ALA A 34 -13.54 -18.65 -1.73
C ALA A 34 -14.50 -19.33 -2.71
N PRO A 35 -14.83 -18.71 -3.86
CA PRO A 35 -15.69 -19.35 -4.85
C PRO A 35 -15.05 -20.67 -5.30
N ALA A 36 -15.87 -21.70 -5.55
CA ALA A 36 -15.41 -23.04 -5.92
C ALA A 36 -14.48 -23.07 -7.17
N THR A 37 -14.50 -22.02 -7.98
CA THR A 37 -13.57 -21.80 -9.10
C THR A 37 -12.11 -21.58 -8.67
N ALA A 38 -11.85 -21.20 -7.41
CA ALA A 38 -10.49 -21.12 -6.86
C ALA A 38 -9.91 -22.51 -6.50
N ALA A 39 -10.72 -23.57 -6.55
CA ALA A 39 -10.28 -24.96 -6.31
C ALA A 39 -9.96 -25.73 -7.60
N ASN A 40 -10.24 -25.17 -8.78
CA ASN A 40 -9.87 -25.78 -10.04
C ASN A 40 -8.52 -25.22 -10.52
N PRO A 41 -7.52 -26.06 -10.79
CA PRO A 41 -6.31 -25.63 -11.48
C PRO A 41 -6.68 -25.26 -12.92
N GLN A 42 -7.00 -24.00 -13.17
CA GLN A 42 -7.09 -23.43 -14.51
C GLN A 42 -5.84 -22.57 -14.75
N GLY A 43 -4.78 -23.26 -15.12
CA GLY A 43 -3.49 -22.74 -15.57
C GLY A 43 -2.63 -23.93 -15.98
N PRO A 44 -1.73 -23.82 -16.97
CA PRO A 44 -0.97 -24.96 -17.45
C PRO A 44 -0.14 -25.58 -16.32
N ASP A 45 -0.46 -26.84 -16.00
CA ASP A 45 0.20 -27.69 -15.01
C ASP A 45 1.63 -28.02 -15.47
N SER A 46 2.61 -27.15 -15.20
CA SER A 46 4.04 -27.53 -15.35
C SER A 46 5.04 -26.51 -14.81
N PHE A 47 5.07 -26.18 -13.51
CA PHE A 47 6.26 -25.50 -12.92
C PHE A 47 6.65 -25.93 -11.49
N LEU A 48 6.08 -27.02 -10.95
CA LEU A 48 6.43 -27.54 -9.63
C LEU A 48 6.81 -29.02 -9.67
N LYS A 49 7.89 -29.33 -10.38
CA LYS A 49 8.64 -30.58 -10.17
C LYS A 49 10.11 -30.23 -10.20
N ASP A 50 10.62 -29.78 -9.05
CA ASP A 50 11.96 -30.08 -8.55
C ASP A 50 12.18 -29.30 -7.25
N ARG A 51 11.69 -29.89 -6.14
CA ARG A 51 12.13 -29.55 -4.79
C ARG A 51 12.86 -30.77 -4.24
N PRO A 52 14.14 -30.67 -3.87
CA PRO A 52 14.83 -31.80 -3.25
C PRO A 52 14.26 -32.06 -1.84
N PRO A 53 14.23 -33.33 -1.38
CA PRO A 53 13.64 -33.68 -0.09
C PRO A 53 14.59 -33.35 1.07
N ASN A 54 13.99 -32.79 2.14
CA ASN A 54 14.49 -32.62 3.51
C ASN A 54 15.90 -33.13 3.83
N GLY A 55 16.87 -32.21 3.88
CA GLY A 55 18.11 -32.37 4.63
C GLY A 55 17.93 -31.87 6.06
N LYS A 56 18.11 -32.77 7.04
CA LYS A 56 18.27 -32.42 8.46
C LYS A 56 19.60 -31.68 8.62
N THR A 57 19.59 -30.46 9.17
CA THR A 57 20.79 -29.82 9.68
C THR A 57 20.53 -29.26 11.07
N GLN A 58 21.50 -29.52 11.93
CA GLN A 58 21.51 -29.40 13.37
C GLN A 58 21.40 -27.95 13.84
N ALA A 59 20.77 -27.78 15.00
CA ALA A 59 20.74 -26.53 15.74
C ALA A 59 22.09 -26.33 16.43
N GLU A 60 22.80 -25.26 16.08
CA GLU A 60 23.82 -24.66 16.93
C GLU A 60 23.29 -23.32 17.44
N GLY A 61 23.32 -23.17 18.76
CA GLY A 61 22.75 -22.03 19.48
C GLY A 61 23.57 -20.76 19.30
N PHE A 62 22.85 -19.67 19.11
CA PHE A 62 23.33 -18.33 19.45
C PHE A 62 22.34 -17.75 20.47
N GLU A 63 22.72 -17.77 21.74
CA GLU A 63 22.06 -16.99 22.78
C GLU A 63 22.33 -15.51 22.51
N ALA A 64 21.28 -14.72 22.29
CA ALA A 64 21.37 -13.27 22.22
C ALA A 64 20.99 -12.69 23.59
N GLU A 65 21.95 -12.02 24.24
CA GLU A 65 21.77 -11.24 25.47
C GLU A 65 20.73 -10.11 25.31
N PRO A 66 20.03 -9.72 26.39
CA PRO A 66 19.03 -8.67 26.32
C PRO A 66 19.69 -7.28 26.26
N PRO A 67 19.22 -6.34 25.41
CA PRO A 67 19.81 -5.02 25.35
C PRO A 67 19.47 -4.21 26.61
N GLY A 68 20.53 -3.69 27.23
CA GLY A 68 20.50 -2.81 28.39
C GLY A 68 19.83 -1.46 28.12
N LYS A 69 19.33 -0.86 29.20
CA LYS A 69 18.70 0.46 29.22
C LYS A 69 19.76 1.56 29.06
N GLY A 70 19.70 2.31 27.95
CA GLY A 70 20.43 3.56 27.72
C GLY A 70 19.62 4.47 26.79
N GLY A 71 19.45 5.74 27.15
CA GLY A 71 18.44 6.65 26.57
C GLY A 71 18.83 7.45 25.32
N SER A 72 17.81 8.18 24.85
CA SER A 72 17.74 9.32 23.92
C SER A 72 17.86 9.12 22.39
N ASP A 73 16.70 8.87 21.78
CA ASP A 73 16.10 9.67 20.68
C ASP A 73 16.48 9.51 19.18
N ASP A 74 17.28 8.54 18.72
CA ASP A 74 17.67 8.54 17.26
C ASP A 74 17.80 7.20 16.51
N LEU A 75 17.09 6.13 16.89
CA LEU A 75 16.84 5.00 15.98
C LEU A 75 15.35 4.66 15.92
N ALA A 76 14.57 5.56 15.30
CA ALA A 76 13.23 5.19 14.87
C ALA A 76 13.34 3.97 13.94
N ALA A 77 12.65 2.87 14.25
CA ALA A 77 12.65 1.68 13.43
C ALA A 77 12.35 2.04 11.96
N ARG A 78 13.19 1.55 11.05
CA ARG A 78 13.11 1.77 9.60
C ARG A 78 12.63 0.52 8.89
N CYS A 79 11.87 0.70 7.82
CA CYS A 79 11.38 -0.34 6.95
C CYS A 79 12.04 -0.21 5.57
N PRO A 80 12.98 -1.10 5.22
CA PRO A 80 13.51 -1.17 3.86
C PRO A 80 12.41 -1.55 2.87
N LEU A 81 12.30 -0.78 1.80
CA LEU A 81 11.35 -0.95 0.71
C LEU A 81 11.87 -1.94 -0.34
N GLY A 82 13.16 -2.26 -0.30
CA GLY A 82 13.78 -3.32 -1.12
C GLY A 82 14.32 -2.83 -2.46
N LEU A 83 14.25 -1.51 -2.70
CA LEU A 83 14.87 -0.84 -3.82
C LEU A 83 15.79 0.25 -3.26
N GLU A 84 17.10 0.08 -3.43
CA GLU A 84 18.11 0.94 -2.81
C GLU A 84 17.89 2.44 -3.15
N THR A 85 17.56 2.78 -4.39
CA THR A 85 17.30 4.16 -4.79
C THR A 85 16.09 4.78 -4.09
N LEU A 86 15.07 3.96 -3.78
CA LEU A 86 13.88 4.37 -3.03
C LEU A 86 14.18 4.47 -1.53
N ASP A 87 14.95 3.53 -0.97
CA ASP A 87 15.32 3.52 0.45
C ASP A 87 16.20 4.71 0.83
N ARG A 88 17.10 5.13 -0.08
CA ARG A 88 17.95 6.30 0.11
C ARG A 88 17.19 7.63 0.20
N LEU A 89 15.92 7.68 -0.20
CA LEU A 89 15.10 8.89 -0.07
C LEU A 89 14.81 9.27 1.40
N PHE A 90 14.95 8.34 2.34
CA PHE A 90 14.59 8.52 3.76
C PHE A 90 15.80 8.70 4.70
N GLN A 91 16.97 9.00 4.13
CA GLN A 91 18.18 9.18 4.91
C GLN A 91 18.15 10.50 5.68
N SER A 92 18.23 10.41 7.01
CA SER A 92 18.56 11.54 7.88
C SER A 92 20.08 11.55 8.09
N GLY A 93 20.79 12.48 7.43
CA GLY A 93 22.24 12.63 7.55
C GLY A 93 23.08 11.68 6.68
N ASN A 94 24.39 11.61 6.95
CA ASN A 94 25.39 10.89 6.14
C ASN A 94 25.53 9.38 6.47
N SER A 95 24.63 8.81 7.27
CA SER A 95 24.72 7.40 7.69
C SER A 95 23.77 6.50 6.89
N LEU A 96 24.33 5.47 6.25
CA LEU A 96 23.58 4.46 5.49
C LEU A 96 22.65 3.60 6.36
N SER A 97 22.97 3.48 7.66
CA SER A 97 22.21 2.69 8.63
C SER A 97 20.82 3.26 8.96
N GLY A 98 20.47 4.42 8.41
CA GLY A 98 19.18 5.11 8.62
C GLY A 98 18.22 5.13 7.43
N SER A 99 18.47 4.37 6.36
CA SER A 99 17.63 4.37 5.15
C SER A 99 16.33 3.55 5.30
N GLY A 100 15.32 3.86 4.47
CA GLY A 100 14.01 3.21 4.49
C GLY A 100 12.91 3.98 5.23
N LEU A 101 11.66 3.56 5.04
CA LEU A 101 10.48 4.25 5.55
C LEU A 101 10.43 4.21 7.08
N ARG A 102 10.12 5.35 7.73
CA ARG A 102 9.85 5.37 9.18
C ARG A 102 8.70 4.43 9.52
N VAL A 103 8.83 3.61 10.56
CA VAL A 103 7.76 2.68 10.95
C VAL A 103 6.69 3.36 11.80
N GLY A 104 7.04 3.98 12.93
CA GLY A 104 6.08 4.62 13.84
C GLY A 104 5.59 5.98 13.33
N ALA A 105 4.93 6.02 12.18
CA ALA A 105 4.58 7.26 11.51
C ALA A 105 3.29 7.15 10.66
N LEU A 106 2.73 8.32 10.34
CA LEU A 106 1.63 8.46 9.40
C LEU A 106 2.18 8.72 8.00
N HIS A 107 1.83 7.84 7.06
CA HIS A 107 2.18 7.93 5.65
C HIS A 107 0.90 8.07 4.82
N GLU A 108 0.83 9.11 4.00
CA GLU A 108 -0.30 9.30 3.09
C GLU A 108 0.06 8.82 1.69
N VAL A 109 -0.82 8.03 1.09
CA VAL A 109 -0.79 7.74 -0.33
C VAL A 109 -2.02 8.41 -0.94
N VAL A 110 -1.83 9.19 -1.98
CA VAL A 110 -2.87 10.01 -2.58
C VAL A 110 -2.89 9.81 -4.08
N SER A 111 -4.07 9.87 -4.68
CA SER A 111 -4.22 10.02 -6.12
C SER A 111 -5.23 11.12 -6.42
N SER A 112 -4.93 11.93 -7.44
CA SER A 112 -5.77 13.06 -7.84
C SER A 112 -7.05 12.63 -8.55
N GLU A 113 -7.09 11.40 -9.06
CA GLU A 113 -8.22 10.89 -9.84
C GLU A 113 -8.70 9.56 -9.26
N SER A 114 -10.01 9.43 -9.01
CA SER A 114 -10.61 8.17 -8.52
C SER A 114 -10.40 7.00 -9.49
N ARG A 115 -10.26 7.27 -10.81
CA ARG A 115 -9.97 6.22 -11.80
C ARG A 115 -8.63 5.50 -11.59
N ASN A 116 -7.73 6.08 -10.80
CA ASN A 116 -6.45 5.48 -10.44
C ASN A 116 -6.53 4.67 -9.14
N ALA A 117 -7.74 4.34 -8.65
CA ALA A 117 -7.95 3.59 -7.42
C ALA A 117 -7.10 2.32 -7.32
N GLY A 118 -7.03 1.51 -8.39
CA GLY A 118 -6.20 0.30 -8.40
C GLY A 118 -4.71 0.58 -8.20
N ALA A 119 -4.20 1.67 -8.78
CA ALA A 119 -2.81 2.10 -8.58
C ALA A 119 -2.60 2.58 -7.14
N LEU A 120 -3.52 3.38 -6.59
CA LEU A 120 -3.46 3.88 -5.23
C LEU A 120 -3.46 2.74 -4.19
N SER A 121 -4.46 1.86 -4.27
CA SER A 121 -4.61 0.74 -3.33
C SER A 121 -3.48 -0.28 -3.50
N GLY A 122 -3.06 -0.57 -4.74
CA GLY A 122 -1.93 -1.47 -5.01
C GLY A 122 -0.61 -0.97 -4.40
N PHE A 123 -0.29 0.32 -4.53
CA PHE A 123 0.90 0.90 -3.91
C PHE A 123 0.79 0.90 -2.37
N GLY A 124 -0.39 1.20 -1.84
CA GLY A 124 -0.68 1.09 -0.41
C GLY A 124 -0.44 -0.31 0.15
N LEU A 125 -0.90 -1.35 -0.57
CA LEU A 125 -0.68 -2.75 -0.21
C LEU A 125 0.79 -3.14 -0.31
N ALA A 126 1.53 -2.65 -1.32
CA ALA A 126 2.98 -2.85 -1.41
C ALA A 126 3.70 -2.30 -0.17
N LEU A 127 3.39 -1.07 0.25
CA LEU A 127 3.95 -0.49 1.49
C LEU A 127 3.56 -1.30 2.73
N LEU A 128 2.30 -1.72 2.83
CA LEU A 128 1.82 -2.53 3.94
C LEU A 128 2.56 -3.89 4.00
N ALA A 129 2.77 -4.54 2.87
CA ALA A 129 3.52 -5.79 2.79
C ALA A 129 4.96 -5.62 3.30
N ARG A 130 5.65 -4.54 2.92
CA ARG A 130 7.01 -4.22 3.43
C ARG A 130 7.02 -4.04 4.95
N LEU A 131 6.03 -3.35 5.50
CA LEU A 131 5.90 -3.17 6.95
C LEU A 131 5.61 -4.50 7.67
N LEU A 132 4.75 -5.35 7.11
CA LEU A 132 4.39 -6.64 7.70
C LEU A 132 5.54 -7.65 7.68
N ALA A 133 6.46 -7.54 6.73
CA ALA A 133 7.67 -8.36 6.69
C ALA A 133 8.55 -8.15 7.94
N ILE A 134 8.58 -6.94 8.50
CA ILE A 134 9.34 -6.62 9.72
C ILE A 134 8.48 -6.58 10.98
N ARG A 135 7.16 -6.45 10.84
CA ARG A 135 6.17 -6.41 11.93
C ARG A 135 5.03 -7.37 11.63
N PRO A 136 5.22 -8.69 11.81
CA PRO A 136 4.13 -9.65 11.62
C PRO A 136 3.07 -9.46 12.72
N GLY A 137 1.80 -9.45 12.35
CA GLY A 137 0.71 -9.34 13.31
C GLY A 137 -0.61 -8.92 12.69
N PRO A 138 -1.64 -8.66 13.52
CA PRO A 138 -2.94 -8.21 13.05
C PRO A 138 -2.86 -6.79 12.48
N VAL A 139 -3.64 -6.53 11.43
CA VAL A 139 -3.75 -5.22 10.79
C VAL A 139 -5.17 -4.72 10.90
N LEU A 140 -5.34 -3.47 11.34
CA LEU A 140 -6.64 -2.80 11.25
C LEU A 140 -6.75 -2.13 9.88
N VAL A 141 -7.77 -2.49 9.12
CA VAL A 141 -8.11 -1.86 7.83
C VAL A 141 -9.44 -1.14 8.00
N VAL A 142 -9.45 0.17 7.83
CA VAL A 142 -10.66 1.00 7.96
C VAL A 142 -11.00 1.59 6.60
N GLN A 143 -12.15 1.22 6.05
CA GLN A 143 -12.58 1.69 4.74
C GLN A 143 -13.83 2.55 4.87
N ASP A 144 -13.77 3.75 4.27
CA ASP A 144 -14.95 4.54 3.96
C ASP A 144 -15.82 3.77 2.95
N ILE A 145 -17.11 3.62 3.25
CA ILE A 145 -18.05 2.94 2.35
C ILE A 145 -18.04 3.54 0.93
N ARG A 146 -17.84 4.86 0.80
CA ARG A 146 -17.75 5.55 -0.49
C ARG A 146 -16.53 5.11 -1.29
N ALA A 147 -15.39 4.93 -0.62
CA ALA A 147 -14.20 4.39 -1.26
C ALA A 147 -14.44 2.98 -1.79
N THR A 148 -15.15 2.14 -1.02
CA THR A 148 -15.45 0.77 -1.46
C THR A 148 -16.47 0.67 -2.59
N GLN A 149 -17.30 1.68 -2.78
CA GLN A 149 -18.26 1.74 -3.89
C GLN A 149 -17.56 2.08 -5.20
N GLU A 150 -16.59 3.00 -5.18
CA GLU A 150 -15.83 3.41 -6.36
C GLU A 150 -14.68 2.45 -6.69
N SER A 151 -13.96 1.98 -5.67
CA SER A 151 -12.71 1.23 -5.81
C SER A 151 -12.88 -0.28 -5.64
N GLY A 152 -14.08 -0.72 -5.25
CA GLY A 152 -14.36 -2.11 -4.88
C GLY A 152 -13.79 -2.47 -3.51
N ARG A 153 -13.50 -3.76 -3.32
CA ARG A 153 -12.98 -4.31 -2.05
C ARG A 153 -11.67 -5.01 -2.28
N PHE A 154 -10.86 -5.15 -1.22
CA PHE A 154 -9.65 -5.96 -1.30
C PHE A 154 -9.98 -7.40 -1.68
N HIS A 155 -9.29 -7.87 -2.72
CA HIS A 155 -9.43 -9.22 -3.23
C HIS A 155 -8.49 -10.15 -2.46
N GLY A 156 -9.03 -11.20 -1.85
CA GLY A 156 -8.28 -12.11 -0.97
C GLY A 156 -7.05 -12.75 -1.63
N ALA A 157 -7.20 -13.29 -2.84
CA ALA A 157 -6.06 -13.88 -3.55
C ALA A 157 -5.01 -12.82 -3.93
N GLY A 158 -5.46 -11.61 -4.32
CA GLY A 158 -4.54 -10.51 -4.61
C GLY A 158 -3.75 -10.09 -3.36
N LEU A 159 -4.37 -10.06 -2.18
CA LEU A 159 -3.66 -9.83 -0.92
C LEU A 159 -2.58 -10.89 -0.66
N LEU A 160 -2.88 -12.16 -0.91
CA LEU A 160 -1.91 -13.25 -0.80
C LEU A 160 -0.74 -13.08 -1.78
N ASP A 161 -1.01 -12.66 -3.02
CA ASP A 161 0.04 -12.36 -4.01
C ASP A 161 0.95 -11.20 -3.57
N PHE A 162 0.43 -10.24 -2.81
CA PHE A 162 1.22 -9.19 -2.16
C PHE A 162 1.98 -9.66 -0.91
N GLY A 163 1.72 -10.87 -0.41
CA GLY A 163 2.28 -11.40 0.83
C GLY A 163 1.49 -11.06 2.10
N ILE A 164 0.25 -10.59 1.95
CA ILE A 164 -0.62 -10.19 3.05
C ILE A 164 -1.64 -11.30 3.30
N ASP A 165 -1.55 -11.95 4.45
CA ASP A 165 -2.50 -12.95 4.90
C ASP A 165 -3.86 -12.30 5.25
N PRO A 166 -4.95 -12.57 4.50
CA PRO A 166 -6.27 -11.99 4.78
C PRO A 166 -6.81 -12.33 6.16
N ALA A 167 -6.38 -13.45 6.77
CA ALA A 167 -6.80 -13.85 8.11
C ALA A 167 -6.26 -12.93 9.21
N ARG A 168 -5.24 -12.12 8.91
CA ARG A 168 -4.69 -11.12 9.83
C ARG A 168 -5.38 -9.76 9.75
N LEU A 169 -6.27 -9.57 8.78
CA LEU A 169 -6.96 -8.30 8.57
C LEU A 169 -8.21 -8.21 9.45
N ILE A 170 -8.31 -7.13 10.22
CA ILE A 170 -9.51 -6.70 10.92
C ILE A 170 -10.09 -5.56 10.09
N VAL A 171 -11.18 -5.82 9.36
CA VAL A 171 -11.78 -4.86 8.44
C VAL A 171 -12.97 -4.15 9.09
N VAL A 172 -12.89 -2.83 9.16
CA VAL A 172 -13.97 -1.93 9.61
C VAL A 172 -14.48 -1.15 8.42
N ARG A 173 -15.81 -1.11 8.26
CA ARG A 173 -16.46 -0.37 7.17
C ARG A 173 -17.34 0.71 7.75
N ALA A 174 -16.82 1.93 7.75
CA ALA A 174 -17.49 3.08 8.34
C ALA A 174 -18.30 3.85 7.30
N ARG A 175 -19.46 4.38 7.73
CA ARG A 175 -20.34 5.20 6.88
C ARG A 175 -20.00 6.68 6.94
N LYS A 176 -19.36 7.12 8.03
CA LYS A 176 -18.98 8.51 8.26
C LYS A 176 -17.47 8.62 8.31
N LEU A 177 -16.95 9.75 7.81
CA LEU A 177 -15.52 10.00 7.81
C LEU A 177 -14.97 10.15 9.23
N GLU A 178 -15.74 10.76 10.12
CA GLU A 178 -15.39 10.89 11.54
C GLU A 178 -15.12 9.53 12.20
N ASP A 179 -15.94 8.52 11.88
CA ASP A 179 -15.77 7.16 12.39
C ASP A 179 -14.50 6.50 11.81
N VAL A 180 -14.18 6.76 10.53
CA VAL A 180 -12.93 6.30 9.92
C VAL A 180 -11.74 6.89 10.68
N LEU A 181 -11.69 8.21 10.81
CA LEU A 181 -10.59 8.92 11.47
C LEU A 181 -10.44 8.50 12.93
N TRP A 182 -11.56 8.32 13.64
CA TRP A 182 -11.56 7.80 15.00
C TRP A 182 -10.94 6.39 15.07
N CYS A 183 -11.33 5.48 14.17
CA CYS A 183 -10.78 4.12 14.15
C CYS A 183 -9.27 4.13 13.85
N LEU A 184 -8.81 5.02 12.96
CA LEU A 184 -7.39 5.19 12.69
C LEU A 184 -6.62 5.68 13.91
N GLU A 185 -7.18 6.61 14.69
CA GLU A 185 -6.57 7.06 15.94
C GLU A 185 -6.47 5.97 17.00
N GLU A 186 -7.55 5.20 17.20
CA GLU A 186 -7.58 4.12 18.18
C GLU A 186 -6.63 2.98 17.75
N GLY A 187 -6.64 2.61 16.47
CA GLY A 187 -5.69 1.67 15.90
C GLY A 187 -4.24 2.15 16.08
N ALA A 188 -3.96 3.42 15.79
CA ALA A 188 -2.63 4.01 15.96
C ALA A 188 -2.17 4.05 17.41
N SER A 189 -3.05 3.80 18.39
CA SER A 189 -2.68 3.71 19.81
C SER A 189 -2.52 2.28 20.30
N CYS A 190 -2.96 1.29 19.52
CA CYS A 190 -2.96 -0.12 19.89
C CYS A 190 -1.65 -0.79 19.46
N SER A 191 -0.66 -0.85 20.36
CA SER A 191 0.66 -1.44 20.08
C SER A 191 0.64 -2.94 19.74
N ALA A 192 -0.50 -3.62 19.96
CA ALA A 192 -0.71 -5.01 19.52
C ALA A 192 -0.93 -5.15 18.01
N LEU A 193 -1.23 -4.05 17.30
CA LEU A 193 -1.34 -4.04 15.85
C LEU A 193 0.04 -3.96 15.18
N ALA A 194 0.18 -4.72 14.11
CA ALA A 194 1.33 -4.62 13.21
C ALA A 194 1.33 -3.30 12.44
N ALA A 195 0.15 -2.91 11.95
CA ALA A 195 -0.09 -1.70 11.16
C ALA A 195 -1.57 -1.31 11.18
N VAL A 196 -1.85 -0.09 10.76
CA VAL A 196 -3.19 0.44 10.49
C VAL A 196 -3.23 0.97 9.05
N ALA A 197 -4.26 0.60 8.30
CA ALA A 197 -4.53 1.15 6.97
C ALA A 197 -5.90 1.81 6.95
N GLY A 198 -5.97 3.02 6.42
CA GLY A 198 -7.21 3.75 6.17
C GLY A 198 -7.42 3.99 4.70
N GLU A 199 -8.65 3.90 4.22
CA GLU A 199 -8.99 4.22 2.83
C GLU A 199 -10.20 5.15 2.80
N ILE A 200 -10.01 6.35 2.27
CA ILE A 200 -11.03 7.40 2.22
C ILE A 200 -11.21 7.94 0.80
N GLN A 201 -12.44 8.34 0.49
CA GLN A 201 -12.84 8.86 -0.82
C GLN A 201 -13.42 10.27 -0.69
N GLY A 202 -12.98 11.17 -1.57
CA GLY A 202 -13.63 12.45 -1.80
C GLY A 202 -12.65 13.61 -2.02
N GLY A 203 -13.22 14.80 -2.19
CA GLY A 203 -12.51 16.00 -2.63
C GLY A 203 -11.75 16.74 -1.52
N GLU A 204 -11.64 18.06 -1.66
CA GLU A 204 -10.78 18.86 -0.78
C GLU A 204 -11.24 18.90 0.69
N ARG A 205 -10.26 18.94 1.58
CA ARG A 205 -10.31 19.14 3.03
C ARG A 205 -11.00 18.03 3.83
N LEU A 206 -10.98 16.80 3.34
CA LEU A 206 -11.52 15.64 4.07
C LEU A 206 -10.81 15.41 5.42
N VAL A 207 -9.48 15.56 5.43
CA VAL A 207 -8.68 15.28 6.62
C VAL A 207 -8.13 16.57 7.15
N ASP A 208 -8.71 17.05 8.25
CA ASP A 208 -8.19 18.25 8.89
C ASP A 208 -6.81 18.01 9.52
N LEU A 209 -6.08 19.12 9.74
CA LEU A 209 -4.75 19.09 10.30
C LEU A 209 -4.74 18.59 11.77
N THR A 210 -5.84 18.74 12.50
CA THR A 210 -5.95 18.33 13.91
C THR A 210 -6.05 16.81 14.03
N ALA A 211 -6.93 16.18 13.26
CA ALA A 211 -7.10 14.74 13.16
C ALA A 211 -5.79 14.08 12.70
N SER A 212 -5.19 14.57 11.61
CA SER A 212 -3.91 14.02 11.14
C SER A 212 -2.77 14.19 12.16
N ARG A 213 -2.72 15.30 12.91
CA ARG A 213 -1.77 15.48 14.03
C ARG A 213 -1.99 14.46 15.14
N ARG A 214 -3.24 14.24 15.56
CA ARG A 214 -3.59 13.23 16.59
C ARG A 214 -3.15 11.84 16.17
N ILE A 215 -3.47 11.42 14.94
CA ILE A 215 -3.04 10.14 14.36
C ILE A 215 -1.51 10.03 14.35
N SER A 216 -0.82 11.05 13.82
CA SER A 216 0.65 11.04 13.73
C SER A 216 1.34 10.98 15.09
N LEU A 217 0.80 11.65 16.12
CA LEU A 217 1.35 11.60 17.48
C LEU A 217 1.13 10.23 18.12
N ARG A 218 -0.04 9.62 17.92
CA ARG A 218 -0.36 8.28 18.43
C ARG A 218 0.52 7.22 17.76
N ALA A 219 0.65 7.26 16.43
CA ALA A 219 1.53 6.37 15.66
C ALA A 219 3.00 6.44 16.12
N SER A 220 3.50 7.66 16.37
CA SER A 220 4.85 7.86 16.90
C SER A 220 5.04 7.25 18.29
N ARG A 221 4.07 7.47 19.19
CA ARG A 221 4.12 6.95 20.57
C ARG A 221 3.99 5.44 20.66
N SER A 222 3.12 4.82 19.86
CA SER A 222 2.87 3.38 19.89
C SER A 222 3.81 2.59 18.98
N THR A 223 4.57 3.27 18.11
CA THR A 223 5.37 2.70 17.03
C THR A 223 4.57 1.96 15.94
N VAL A 224 3.24 2.11 15.92
CA VAL A 224 2.37 1.47 14.93
C VAL A 224 2.35 2.33 13.65
N PRO A 225 2.77 1.78 12.48
CA PRO A 225 2.65 2.48 11.21
C PRO A 225 1.19 2.70 10.82
N VAL A 226 0.89 3.87 10.28
CA VAL A 226 -0.41 4.20 9.72
C VAL A 226 -0.24 4.58 8.25
N ILE A 227 -0.91 3.85 7.36
CA ILE A 227 -1.02 4.19 5.94
C ILE A 227 -2.42 4.74 5.68
N LEU A 228 -2.53 5.94 5.14
CA LEU A 228 -3.80 6.56 4.77
C LEU A 228 -3.87 6.75 3.25
N LEU A 229 -4.74 5.96 2.61
CA LEU A 229 -5.05 6.03 1.18
C LEU A 229 -6.16 7.05 0.96
N ARG A 230 -5.93 8.02 0.07
CA ARG A 230 -6.89 9.09 -0.23
C ARG A 230 -7.15 9.19 -1.73
N HIS A 231 -8.37 8.83 -2.12
CA HIS A 231 -8.83 8.90 -3.49
C HIS A 231 -9.40 10.29 -3.81
N GLY A 232 -8.97 10.89 -4.93
CA GLY A 232 -9.48 12.19 -5.40
C GLY A 232 -9.04 13.38 -4.55
N ALA A 233 -7.99 13.23 -3.74
CA ALA A 233 -7.55 14.26 -2.80
C ALA A 233 -6.65 15.31 -3.48
N ALA A 234 -6.86 16.58 -3.11
CA ALA A 234 -5.98 17.69 -3.46
C ALA A 234 -4.87 17.90 -2.41
N GLN A 235 -3.93 18.78 -2.71
CA GLN A 235 -2.82 19.11 -1.80
C GLN A 235 -3.32 19.88 -0.56
N GLU A 236 -3.60 19.15 0.51
CA GLU A 236 -4.02 19.74 1.79
C GLU A 236 -2.93 19.68 2.86
N PRO A 237 -2.86 20.62 3.81
CA PRO A 237 -1.96 20.51 4.95
C PRO A 237 -2.36 19.37 5.89
N THR A 238 -1.49 18.37 6.05
CA THR A 238 -1.66 17.30 7.07
C THR A 238 -0.42 17.14 7.93
N ALA A 239 -0.49 16.30 8.96
CA ALA A 239 0.66 16.00 9.82
C ALA A 239 1.54 14.84 9.33
N ALA A 240 1.24 14.22 8.19
CA ALA A 240 1.92 13.02 7.69
C ALA A 240 3.45 13.21 7.58
N VAL A 241 4.22 12.16 7.82
CA VAL A 241 5.67 12.16 7.65
C VAL A 241 6.02 12.12 6.16
N THR A 242 5.31 11.28 5.40
CA THR A 242 5.42 11.24 3.94
C THR A 242 4.07 11.41 3.27
N ARG A 243 4.09 11.95 2.04
CA ARG A 243 2.95 11.94 1.13
C ARG A 243 3.39 11.52 -0.26
N TRP A 244 2.77 10.46 -0.75
CA TRP A 244 3.04 9.83 -2.03
C TRP A 244 1.89 10.11 -2.99
N GLN A 245 2.12 10.93 -4.01
CA GLN A 245 1.18 11.09 -5.12
C GLN A 245 1.44 10.00 -6.14
N ILE A 246 0.43 9.16 -6.39
CA ILE A 246 0.53 7.96 -7.19
C ILE A 246 -0.31 8.06 -8.45
N SER A 247 0.30 7.72 -9.58
CA SER A 247 -0.41 7.43 -10.83
C SER A 247 0.11 6.12 -11.43
N PRO A 248 -0.71 5.37 -12.18
CA PRO A 248 -0.24 4.17 -12.86
C PRO A 248 0.90 4.50 -13.84
N ALA A 249 1.84 3.58 -13.97
CA ALA A 249 2.83 3.57 -15.05
C ALA A 249 2.57 2.35 -15.95
N ALA A 250 2.92 2.46 -17.23
CA ALA A 250 2.85 1.31 -18.13
C ALA A 250 3.89 0.27 -17.72
N SER A 251 3.47 -0.99 -17.60
CA SER A 251 4.38 -2.10 -17.33
C SER A 251 4.82 -2.78 -18.62
N LYS A 252 6.06 -3.29 -18.63
CA LYS A 252 6.55 -4.09 -19.75
C LYS A 252 5.95 -5.50 -19.66
N ALA A 253 5.44 -6.01 -20.78
CA ALA A 253 5.05 -7.42 -20.84
C ALA A 253 6.28 -8.31 -20.53
N PRO A 254 6.10 -9.46 -19.84
CA PRO A 254 7.20 -10.37 -19.60
C PRO A 254 7.84 -10.83 -20.92
N GLU A 255 9.17 -10.90 -20.97
CA GLU A 255 9.93 -11.17 -22.21
C GLU A 255 9.52 -12.49 -22.90
N PHE A 256 9.13 -13.50 -22.12
CA PHE A 256 8.67 -14.79 -22.64
C PHE A 256 7.27 -14.74 -23.29
N LEU A 257 6.53 -13.63 -23.14
CA LEU A 257 5.19 -13.40 -23.72
C LEU A 257 5.17 -12.33 -24.81
N GLU A 258 6.31 -11.70 -25.13
CA GLU A 258 6.40 -10.67 -26.18
C GLU A 258 5.92 -11.17 -27.56
N LYS A 259 5.86 -12.48 -27.78
CA LYS A 259 5.43 -13.11 -29.05
C LYS A 259 4.11 -13.88 -28.95
N ALA A 260 3.45 -13.91 -27.79
CA ALA A 260 2.17 -14.59 -27.63
C ALA A 260 1.01 -13.65 -28.02
N PRO A 261 -0.08 -14.15 -28.64
CA PRO A 261 -1.23 -13.33 -29.06
C PRO A 261 -1.98 -12.68 -27.89
N HIS A 262 -1.61 -13.00 -26.66
CA HIS A 262 -2.14 -12.41 -25.43
C HIS A 262 -0.92 -11.85 -24.69
N ALA A 263 -0.55 -10.60 -24.98
CA ALA A 263 0.53 -9.92 -24.28
C ALA A 263 0.22 -9.98 -22.78
N GLY A 264 1.04 -10.74 -22.03
CA GLY A 264 0.85 -10.88 -20.59
C GLY A 264 0.99 -9.52 -19.91
N LEU A 265 0.14 -9.25 -18.93
CA LEU A 265 0.27 -8.07 -18.08
C LEU A 265 1.65 -8.12 -17.38
N GLY A 266 2.39 -7.01 -17.46
CA GLY A 266 3.65 -6.85 -16.74
C GLY A 266 3.45 -6.69 -15.23
N ALA A 267 4.56 -6.55 -14.50
CA ALA A 267 4.54 -6.25 -13.07
C ALA A 267 3.77 -4.94 -12.78
N PRO A 268 3.05 -4.82 -11.66
CA PRO A 268 2.43 -3.56 -11.27
C PRO A 268 3.47 -2.44 -11.21
N ALA A 269 3.19 -1.32 -11.87
CA ALA A 269 4.12 -0.21 -12.02
C ALA A 269 3.46 1.13 -11.64
N TRP A 270 4.23 2.01 -11.00
CA TRP A 270 3.75 3.32 -10.56
C TRP A 270 4.74 4.42 -10.90
N HIS A 271 4.19 5.56 -11.31
CA HIS A 271 4.87 6.84 -11.15
C HIS A 271 4.59 7.36 -9.75
N ILE A 272 5.65 7.64 -9.02
CA ILE A 272 5.63 8.14 -7.65
C ILE A 272 6.13 9.57 -7.65
N ASP A 273 5.33 10.48 -7.12
CA ASP A 273 5.77 11.81 -6.71
C ASP A 273 5.67 11.92 -5.18
N LEU A 274 6.82 11.81 -4.51
CA LEU A 274 6.94 11.98 -3.05
C LEU A 274 6.87 13.49 -2.74
N THR A 275 5.66 14.04 -2.80
CA THR A 275 5.38 15.47 -2.61
C THR A 275 5.73 15.98 -1.21
N ARG A 276 5.77 15.09 -0.22
CA ARG A 276 6.22 15.41 1.14
C ARG A 276 7.11 14.31 1.68
N ASN A 277 8.24 14.71 2.22
CA ASN A 277 9.18 13.86 2.92
C ASN A 277 9.80 14.67 4.07
N ARG A 278 9.43 14.36 5.32
CA ARG A 278 9.99 15.07 6.49
C ARG A 278 11.43 14.68 6.83
N GLU A 279 11.91 13.56 6.30
CA GLU A 279 13.21 12.96 6.64
C GLU A 279 14.15 12.92 5.43
N GLY A 280 13.81 13.64 4.36
CA GLY A 280 14.58 13.68 3.14
C GLY A 280 14.01 14.69 2.16
N ARG A 281 14.37 14.55 0.88
CA ARG A 281 13.90 15.47 -0.17
C ARG A 281 12.66 14.92 -0.87
N PRO A 282 11.74 15.78 -1.31
CA PRO A 282 10.75 15.40 -2.32
C PRO A 282 11.44 14.84 -3.56
N SER A 283 10.83 13.85 -4.21
CA SER A 283 11.46 13.14 -5.33
C SER A 283 10.42 12.50 -6.23
N ARG A 284 10.79 12.30 -7.49
CA ARG A 284 9.96 11.60 -8.49
C ARG A 284 10.72 10.42 -9.06
N LEU A 285 10.04 9.28 -9.17
CA LEU A 285 10.60 8.05 -9.70
C LEU A 285 9.50 7.13 -10.21
N THR A 286 9.88 6.21 -11.08
CA THR A 286 9.04 5.08 -11.50
C THR A 286 9.55 3.83 -10.80
N VAL A 287 8.65 3.02 -10.28
CA VAL A 287 8.99 1.73 -9.65
C VAL A 287 8.00 0.66 -10.08
N GLU A 288 8.45 -0.59 -9.97
CA GLU A 288 7.62 -1.78 -10.13
C GLU A 288 7.51 -2.55 -8.80
N TRP A 289 6.53 -3.45 -8.71
CA TRP A 289 6.43 -4.42 -7.63
C TRP A 289 6.81 -5.82 -8.10
N ASP A 290 7.79 -6.41 -7.44
CA ASP A 290 8.15 -7.81 -7.64
C ASP A 290 7.33 -8.67 -6.66
N HIS A 291 6.31 -9.35 -7.17
CA HIS A 291 5.47 -10.26 -6.37
C HIS A 291 6.25 -11.45 -5.79
N ALA A 292 7.27 -11.94 -6.49
CA ALA A 292 8.06 -13.09 -6.03
C ALA A 292 8.97 -12.71 -4.86
N ARG A 293 9.54 -11.50 -4.89
CA ARG A 293 10.40 -10.99 -3.80
C ARG A 293 9.66 -10.17 -2.75
N GLN A 294 8.42 -9.76 -3.04
CA GLN A 294 7.61 -8.87 -2.20
C GLN A 294 8.38 -7.57 -1.84
N THR A 295 8.99 -6.98 -2.86
CA THR A 295 9.81 -5.77 -2.77
C THR A 295 9.54 -4.85 -3.95
N PHE A 296 9.81 -3.56 -3.76
CA PHE A 296 9.89 -2.65 -4.91
C PHE A 296 11.11 -2.98 -5.77
N ALA A 297 10.99 -2.76 -7.07
CA ALA A 297 12.03 -2.98 -8.06
C ALA A 297 12.19 -1.76 -8.97
N ALA A 298 13.39 -1.62 -9.55
CA ALA A 298 13.60 -0.66 -10.63
C ALA A 298 12.78 -1.11 -11.86
N PRO A 299 12.22 -0.18 -12.64
CA PRO A 299 11.43 -0.53 -13.81
C PRO A 299 12.28 -1.30 -14.82
N ALA A 300 11.72 -2.33 -15.44
CA ALA A 300 12.36 -3.10 -16.50
C ALA A 300 12.45 -2.25 -17.78
N HIS A 301 13.37 -1.29 -17.80
CA HIS A 301 13.58 -0.29 -18.87
C HIS A 301 12.29 0.39 -19.35
N SER A 302 11.77 1.31 -18.52
CA SER A 302 10.78 2.28 -18.97
C SER A 302 11.42 3.23 -19.99
N LEU A 303 11.20 2.99 -21.30
CA LEU A 303 11.31 4.08 -22.28
C LEU A 303 10.42 5.21 -21.77
N ALA A 304 11.01 6.38 -21.55
CA ALA A 304 10.22 7.56 -21.27
C ALA A 304 9.23 7.71 -22.42
N LEU A 305 7.93 7.55 -22.14
CA LEU A 305 6.91 8.14 -22.98
C LEU A 305 7.15 9.64 -22.85
N ASP A 306 7.87 10.18 -23.84
CA ASP A 306 7.93 11.61 -24.06
C ASP A 306 6.49 12.12 -24.03
N ARG A 307 6.21 13.09 -23.16
CA ARG A 307 4.94 13.83 -23.20
C ARG A 307 4.96 14.79 -24.39
N GLY A 308 5.31 14.27 -25.56
CA GLY A 308 5.39 15.01 -26.81
C GLY A 308 4.08 14.93 -27.57
N SER A 309 3.00 15.57 -27.07
CA SER A 309 1.94 16.07 -27.97
C SER A 309 0.95 17.06 -27.34
N SER A 310 0.85 17.20 -26.01
CA SER A 310 -0.22 18.04 -25.42
C SER A 310 0.04 19.56 -25.48
N LEU A 311 1.11 20.00 -26.15
CA LEU A 311 1.46 21.42 -26.33
C LEU A 311 1.67 21.84 -27.79
N ARG A 312 1.35 20.97 -28.77
CA ARG A 312 1.21 21.48 -30.15
C ARG A 312 -0.12 22.20 -30.27
N GLN A 313 -0.09 23.41 -30.84
CA GLN A 313 -1.30 24.00 -31.41
C GLN A 313 -1.88 22.99 -32.41
N ASP A 314 -3.20 22.77 -32.34
CA ASP A 314 -3.90 21.96 -33.33
C ASP A 314 -3.50 22.44 -34.73
N PRO A 315 -3.12 21.53 -35.65
CA PRO A 315 -2.97 21.93 -37.04
C PRO A 315 -4.29 22.51 -37.52
N ALA A 316 -4.23 23.67 -38.18
CA ALA A 316 -5.40 24.31 -38.74
C ALA A 316 -6.22 23.29 -39.55
N PRO A 317 -7.57 23.30 -39.46
CA PRO A 317 -8.39 22.33 -40.15
C PRO A 317 -8.03 22.34 -41.63
N ALA A 318 -7.58 21.20 -42.15
CA ALA A 318 -7.37 21.03 -43.56
C ALA A 318 -8.70 21.34 -44.24
N ALA A 319 -8.71 22.33 -45.15
CA ALA A 319 -9.87 22.66 -45.95
C ALA A 319 -10.30 21.40 -46.71
N GLY A 320 -11.33 20.72 -46.20
CA GLY A 320 -11.85 19.50 -46.79
C GLY A 320 -12.39 19.81 -48.17
N GLN A 321 -11.75 19.25 -49.20
CA GLN A 321 -12.30 19.28 -50.54
C GLN A 321 -13.42 18.24 -50.62
N LEU A 322 -14.66 18.71 -50.66
CA LEU A 322 -15.85 17.89 -50.88
C LEU A 322 -15.78 17.28 -52.29
N HIS A 323 -15.50 15.99 -52.38
CA HIS A 323 -15.68 15.24 -53.62
C HIS A 323 -17.11 14.71 -53.67
N THR A 324 -17.91 15.25 -54.60
CA THR A 324 -19.25 14.73 -54.90
C THR A 324 -19.12 13.48 -55.77
N LEU A 325 -19.52 12.33 -55.24
CA LEU A 325 -19.67 11.10 -56.02
C LEU A 325 -20.93 11.23 -56.88
N ARG A 326 -20.75 11.24 -58.20
CA ARG A 326 -21.85 11.21 -59.18
C ARG A 326 -22.36 9.77 -59.30
N PRO A 327 -23.66 9.50 -59.19
CA PRO A 327 -24.19 8.16 -59.40
C PRO A 327 -24.02 7.76 -60.87
N ALA A 328 -23.51 6.56 -61.10
CA ALA A 328 -23.40 5.96 -62.42
C ALA A 328 -24.80 5.65 -62.97
N GLY A 329 -25.07 6.13 -64.18
CA GLY A 329 -26.12 5.62 -65.05
C GLY A 329 -25.58 4.51 -65.94
#